data_AF-A0A7Y5M097-F1
#
_entry.id   AF-A0A7Y5M097-F1
#
_cell.length_a   1.000
_cell.length_b   1.000
_cell.length_c   1.000
_cell.angle_alpha   90.00
_cell.angle_beta   90.00
_cell.angle_gamma   90.00
#
_symmetry.space_group_name_H-M   'P 1'
#
loop_
_entity.id
_entity.type
_entity.pdbx_description
1 polymer ?
#
loop_
_entity_poly.entity_id
_entity_poly.type
_entity_poly.pdbx_seq_one_letter_code
_entity_poly.pdbx_strand_id
1 'polypeptide(L)'
;MPSVASVPGLRWLGHSCVLLEGPPAVYLDPWRLEDRERLPPAALVLVTHAHFDHCSPESVARVAGEGTLVAGPPDALALLPGFRRLPVAPGDAFTEAGVRVRVL
;
A
#
# COMPACT_ATOMS: atom_id res chain seq x y z
N MET A 1 -13.65 4.46 -26.21
CA MET A 1 -13.15 4.30 -24.83
C MET A 1 -13.30 2.82 -24.49
N PRO A 2 -12.22 2.03 -24.36
CA PRO A 2 -12.38 0.65 -23.95
C PRO A 2 -13.02 0.64 -22.56
N SER A 3 -14.05 -0.18 -22.39
CA SER A 3 -14.63 -0.45 -21.07
C SER A 3 -13.54 -1.09 -20.22
N VAL A 4 -13.08 -0.38 -19.19
CA VAL A 4 -12.21 -0.96 -18.17
C VAL A 4 -13.07 -1.96 -17.41
N ALA A 5 -12.71 -3.24 -17.50
CA ALA A 5 -13.30 -4.26 -16.65
C ALA A 5 -13.01 -3.89 -15.18
N SER A 6 -14.06 -3.68 -14.38
CA SER A 6 -13.89 -3.46 -12.94
C SER A 6 -13.78 -4.82 -12.24
N VAL A 7 -12.78 -4.95 -11.38
CA VAL A 7 -12.68 -6.07 -10.45
C VAL A 7 -13.30 -5.61 -9.14
N PRO A 8 -14.41 -6.24 -8.67
CA PRO A 8 -15.03 -5.86 -7.40
C PRO A 8 -14.03 -5.91 -6.25
N GLY A 9 -14.01 -4.85 -5.43
CA GLY A 9 -13.10 -4.74 -4.30
C GLY A 9 -11.66 -4.36 -4.68
N LEU A 10 -11.37 -4.04 -5.94
CA LEU A 10 -10.08 -3.54 -6.37
C LEU A 10 -10.27 -2.21 -7.09
N ARG A 11 -9.68 -1.15 -6.54
CA ARG A 11 -9.75 0.21 -7.08
C ARG A 11 -8.37 0.68 -7.50
N TRP A 12 -8.24 1.05 -8.76
CA TRP A 12 -7.04 1.72 -9.28
C TRP A 12 -7.10 3.20 -8.94
N LEU A 13 -6.06 3.71 -8.28
CA LEU A 13 -5.94 5.10 -7.83
C LEU A 13 -4.95 5.91 -8.68
N GLY A 14 -4.43 5.31 -9.76
CA GLY A 14 -3.45 5.91 -10.67
C GLY A 14 -2.06 5.28 -10.54
N HIS A 15 -1.28 5.30 -11.63
CA HIS A 15 0.06 4.68 -11.70
C HIS A 15 0.04 3.21 -11.22
N SER A 16 0.89 2.85 -10.26
CA SER A 16 0.90 1.56 -9.56
C SER A 16 0.05 1.55 -8.29
N CYS A 17 -0.63 2.65 -7.97
CA CYS A 17 -1.43 2.75 -6.76
C CYS A 17 -2.75 1.97 -6.90
N VAL A 18 -2.91 0.94 -6.08
CA VAL A 18 -4.08 0.08 -6.04
C VAL A 18 -4.57 -0.04 -4.60
N LEU A 19 -5.88 0.10 -4.42
CA LEU A 19 -6.57 -0.19 -3.17
C LEU A 19 -7.33 -1.50 -3.31
N LEU A 20 -7.03 -2.47 -2.45
CA LEU A 20 -7.93 -3.58 -2.15
C LEU A 20 -8.94 -3.09 -1.10
N GLU A 21 -10.19 -2.93 -1.52
CA GLU A 21 -11.28 -2.44 -0.70
C GLU A 21 -11.80 -3.55 0.23
N GLY A 22 -12.17 -3.16 1.45
CA GLY A 22 -12.79 -4.02 2.45
C GLY A 22 -12.43 -3.59 3.86
N PRO A 23 -12.88 -4.34 4.87
CA PRO A 23 -12.12 -4.54 6.09
C PRO A 23 -11.30 -5.85 5.96
N PRO A 24 -9.96 -5.80 5.96
CA PRO A 24 -9.12 -4.62 5.99
C PRO A 24 -8.96 -3.94 4.61
N ALA A 25 -8.66 -2.64 4.62
CA ALA A 25 -8.17 -1.93 3.44
C ALA A 25 -6.66 -2.13 3.28
N VAL A 26 -6.21 -2.48 2.07
CA VAL A 26 -4.79 -2.67 1.73
C VAL A 26 -4.42 -1.79 0.56
N TYR A 27 -3.34 -1.01 0.72
CA TYR A 27 -2.83 -0.16 -0.35
C TYR A 27 -1.52 -0.71 -0.89
N LEU A 28 -1.39 -0.71 -2.21
CA LEU A 28 -0.15 -0.97 -2.92
C LEU A 28 0.34 0.35 -3.50
N ASP A 29 1.63 0.65 -3.31
CA ASP A 29 2.35 1.82 -3.84
C ASP A 29 1.55 3.15 -3.80
N PRO A 30 1.14 3.65 -2.62
CA PRO A 30 0.47 4.93 -2.50
C PRO A 30 1.27 6.07 -3.15
N TRP A 31 0.67 6.76 -4.12
CA TRP A 31 1.30 7.92 -4.77
C TRP A 31 0.26 8.92 -5.26
N ARG A 32 0.53 10.22 -5.07
CA ARG A 32 -0.31 11.35 -5.52
C ARG A 32 -1.80 11.22 -5.16
N LEU A 33 -2.07 10.72 -3.96
CA LEU A 33 -3.44 10.63 -3.44
C LEU A 33 -3.99 12.04 -3.15
N GLU A 34 -4.99 12.46 -3.93
CA GLU A 34 -5.61 13.79 -3.84
C GLU A 34 -6.54 13.92 -2.61
N ASP A 35 -6.74 15.16 -2.13
CA ASP A 35 -7.62 15.48 -0.98
C ASP A 35 -9.09 15.12 -1.15
N ARG A 36 -9.53 14.89 -2.39
CA ARG A 36 -10.95 14.79 -2.72
C ARG A 36 -11.51 13.38 -2.58
N GLU A 37 -10.66 12.37 -2.41
CA GLU A 37 -11.10 10.99 -2.23
C GLU A 37 -11.16 10.62 -0.74
N ARG A 38 -12.35 10.27 -0.25
CA ARG A 38 -12.49 9.64 1.07
C ARG A 38 -11.95 8.21 0.99
N LEU A 39 -10.67 8.08 1.29
CA LEU A 39 -9.94 6.82 1.35
C LEU A 39 -10.07 6.20 2.76
N PRO A 40 -10.39 4.90 2.91
CA PRO A 40 -10.39 4.25 4.21
C PRO A 40 -8.96 4.16 4.78
N PRO A 41 -8.78 4.19 6.11
CA PRO A 41 -7.47 3.98 6.71
C PRO A 41 -6.94 2.59 6.37
N ALA A 42 -5.67 2.51 6.02
CA ALA A 42 -4.98 1.28 5.65
C ALA A 42 -4.77 0.41 6.89
N ALA A 43 -5.10 -0.88 6.82
CA ALA A 43 -4.54 -1.83 7.77
C ALA A 43 -3.11 -2.21 7.36
N LEU A 44 -2.87 -2.29 6.05
CA LEU A 44 -1.60 -2.68 5.46
C LEU A 44 -1.28 -1.79 4.26
N VAL A 45 -0.03 -1.33 4.20
CA VAL A 45 0.55 -0.66 3.04
C VAL A 45 1.69 -1.52 2.52
N LEU A 46 1.68 -1.82 1.23
CA LEU A 46 2.71 -2.57 0.53
C LEU A 46 3.46 -1.62 -0.40
N VAL A 47 4.77 -1.53 -0.25
CA VAL A 47 5.65 -0.74 -1.10
C VAL A 47 6.56 -1.70 -1.86
N THR A 48 6.55 -1.61 -3.18
CA THR A 48 7.29 -2.53 -4.05
C THR A 48 8.77 -2.22 -4.12
N HIS A 49 9.16 -0.94 -4.22
CA HIS A 49 10.55 -0.50 -4.31
C HIS A 49 10.71 0.99 -3.98
N ALA A 50 11.95 1.47 -3.84
CA ALA A 50 12.28 2.78 -3.26
C ALA A 50 12.07 4.01 -4.19
N HIS A 51 11.58 3.83 -5.43
CA HIS A 51 11.35 4.97 -6.32
C HIS A 51 10.21 5.87 -5.79
N PHE A 52 10.31 7.18 -6.03
CA PHE A 52 9.41 8.18 -5.44
C PHE A 52 7.93 8.04 -5.87
N ASP A 53 7.67 7.40 -7.01
CA ASP A 53 6.36 7.09 -7.55
C ASP A 53 5.77 5.76 -7.05
N HIS A 54 6.51 5.04 -6.20
CA HIS A 54 6.07 3.82 -5.50
C HIS A 54 6.18 3.93 -3.97
N CYS A 55 7.12 4.73 -3.48
CA CYS A 55 7.43 4.92 -2.07
C CYS A 55 7.29 6.40 -1.68
N SER A 56 6.06 6.92 -1.66
CA SER A 56 5.77 8.30 -1.26
C SER A 56 5.44 8.42 0.23
N PRO A 57 6.31 9.02 1.07
CA PRO A 57 6.04 9.19 2.50
C PRO A 57 4.76 9.98 2.77
N GLU A 58 4.47 10.98 1.95
CA GLU A 58 3.25 11.79 2.04
C GLU A 58 2.00 10.94 1.80
N SER A 59 1.99 10.13 0.74
CA SER A 59 0.82 9.31 0.40
C SER A 59 0.64 8.15 1.38
N VAL A 60 1.73 7.56 1.90
CA VAL A 60 1.69 6.56 2.97
C VAL A 60 1.11 7.17 4.25
N ALA A 61 1.58 8.36 4.66
CA ALA A 61 1.07 9.05 5.85
C ALA A 61 -0.42 9.38 5.73
N ARG A 62 -0.88 9.71 4.52
CA ARG A 62 -2.27 10.07 4.23
C ARG A 62 -3.27 8.93 4.46
N VAL A 63 -2.87 7.69 4.17
CA VAL A 63 -3.73 6.51 4.33
C VAL A 63 -3.45 5.72 5.61
N ALA A 64 -2.30 5.94 6.25
CA ALA A 64 -1.97 5.27 7.50
C ALA A 64 -2.96 5.65 8.62
N GLY A 65 -3.50 4.62 9.28
CA GLY A 65 -4.28 4.73 10.50
C GLY A 65 -3.51 4.17 11.71
N GLU A 66 -4.21 4.04 12.83
CA GLU A 66 -3.66 3.39 14.01
C GLU A 66 -3.37 1.90 13.71
N GLY A 67 -2.16 1.45 14.02
CA GLY A 67 -1.74 0.06 13.84
C GLY A 67 -1.34 -0.34 12.42
N THR A 68 -1.43 0.56 11.44
CA THR A 68 -1.02 0.29 10.04
C THR A 68 0.39 -0.29 9.99
N LEU A 69 0.53 -1.44 9.34
CA LEU A 69 1.84 -2.00 8.98
C LEU A 69 2.24 -1.52 7.58
N VAL A 70 3.48 -1.10 7.43
CA VAL A 70 4.09 -0.84 6.12
C VAL A 70 5.11 -1.93 5.83
N ALA A 71 4.91 -2.70 4.77
CA ALA A 71 5.82 -3.76 4.34
C ALA A 71 6.44 -3.42 2.98
N GLY A 72 7.72 -3.73 2.82
CA GLY A 72 8.47 -3.47 1.59
C GLY A 72 9.94 -3.83 1.74
N PRO A 73 10.75 -3.66 0.68
CA PRO A 73 12.17 -3.93 0.76
C PRO A 73 12.89 -2.92 1.69
N PRO A 74 14.01 -3.29 2.33
CA PRO A 74 14.66 -2.47 3.35
C PRO A 74 15.04 -1.04 2.90
N ASP A 75 15.41 -0.87 1.63
CA ASP A 75 15.77 0.41 1.03
C ASP A 75 14.56 1.36 0.89
N ALA A 76 13.41 0.84 0.48
CA ALA A 76 12.16 1.61 0.45
C ALA A 76 11.73 2.01 1.87
N LEU A 77 11.80 1.07 2.82
CA LEU A 77 11.41 1.32 4.21
C LEU A 77 12.32 2.33 4.93
N ALA A 78 13.55 2.54 4.47
CA ALA A 78 14.43 3.58 4.98
C ALA A 78 13.88 5.00 4.71
N LEU A 79 13.07 5.18 3.66
CA LEU A 79 12.42 6.44 3.31
C LEU A 79 11.15 6.71 4.13
N LEU A 80 10.68 5.73 4.92
CA LEU A 80 9.42 5.77 5.67
C LEU A 80 9.65 5.68 7.19
N PRO A 81 10.47 6.57 7.81
CA PRO A 81 10.63 6.56 9.26
C PRO A 81 9.32 6.92 9.95
N GLY A 82 9.12 6.42 11.17
CA GLY A 82 7.95 6.74 12.01
C GLY A 82 6.74 5.81 11.84
N PHE A 83 6.76 4.87 10.89
CA PHE A 83 5.73 3.83 10.77
C PHE A 83 6.16 2.52 11.43
N ARG A 84 5.16 1.70 11.80
CA ARG A 84 5.37 0.27 12.08
C ARG A 84 5.73 -0.40 10.75
N ARG A 85 6.91 -1.01 10.68
CA ARG A 85 7.51 -1.48 9.42
C ARG A 85 7.88 -2.96 9.50
N LEU A 86 7.69 -3.66 8.39
CA LEU A 86 8.16 -5.03 8.19
C LEU A 86 9.04 -5.12 6.94
N PRO A 87 10.37 -5.19 7.08
CA PRO A 87 11.24 -5.49 5.95
C PRO A 87 10.97 -6.88 5.41
N VAL A 88 10.88 -7.01 4.10
CA VAL A 88 10.63 -8.29 3.41
C VAL A 88 11.55 -8.46 2.20
N ALA A 89 11.79 -9.71 1.82
CA ALA A 89 12.60 -10.12 0.68
C ALA A 89 11.87 -11.17 -0.18
N PRO A 90 12.27 -11.39 -1.44
CA PRO A 90 11.69 -12.44 -2.28
C PRO A 90 11.68 -13.80 -1.59
N GLY A 91 10.54 -14.49 -1.63
CA GLY A 91 10.31 -15.76 -0.94
C GLY A 91 9.65 -15.62 0.44
N ASP A 92 9.65 -14.43 1.04
CA ASP A 92 8.97 -14.21 2.31
C ASP A 92 7.44 -14.33 2.17
N ALA A 93 6.81 -14.74 3.27
CA ALA A 93 5.37 -14.72 3.42
C ALA A 93 4.99 -14.31 4.84
N PHE A 94 3.96 -13.48 4.95
CA PHE A 94 3.45 -13.03 6.24
C PHE A 94 1.93 -12.84 6.20
N THR A 95 1.33 -12.71 7.37
CA THR A 95 -0.09 -12.41 7.53
C THR A 95 -0.23 -11.20 8.45
N GLU A 96 -0.96 -10.18 8.00
CA GLU A 96 -1.29 -9.00 8.79
C GLU A 96 -2.77 -8.69 8.58
N ALA A 97 -3.50 -8.38 9.66
CA ALA A 97 -4.95 -8.10 9.63
C ALA A 97 -5.80 -9.16 8.86
N GLY A 98 -5.36 -10.41 8.83
CA GLY A 98 -6.03 -11.50 8.09
C GLY A 98 -5.69 -11.58 6.59
N VAL A 99 -4.84 -10.70 6.08
CA VAL A 99 -4.35 -10.70 4.69
C VAL A 99 -3.02 -11.45 4.64
N ARG A 100 -2.96 -12.49 3.81
CA ARG A 100 -1.72 -13.22 3.53
C ARG A 100 -1.00 -12.60 2.33
N VAL A 101 0.25 -12.20 2.52
CA VAL A 101 1.12 -11.66 1.48
C VAL A 101 2.26 -12.63 1.21
N ARG A 102 2.62 -12.78 -0.08
CA ARG A 102 3.81 -13.48 -0.52
C ARG A 102 4.62 -12.53 -1.40
N VAL A 103 5.90 -12.39 -1.07
CA VAL A 103 6.84 -11.60 -1.84
C VAL A 103 7.47 -12.52 -2.88
N LEU A 104 7.49 -12.06 -4.13
CA LEU A 104 8.00 -12.80 -5.29
C LEU A 104 9.26 -12.15 -5.83
#